data_AF-A0A820ZXK5-F1
#
_entry.id   AF-A0A820ZXK5-F1
#
_cell.length_a   1.000
_cell.length_b   1.000
_cell.length_c   1.000
_cell.angle_alpha   90.00
_cell.angle_beta   90.00
_cell.angle_gamma   90.00
#
_symmetry.space_group_name_H-M   'P 1'
#
loop_
_entity.id
_entity.type
_entity.pdbx_description
1 polymer ?
#
loop_
_entity_poly.entity_id
_entity_poly.type
_entity_poly.pdbx_seq_one_letter_code
_entity_poly.pdbx_strand_id
1 'polypeptide(L)'
;ITIENLRNEIQASDEAIDAYLKKLNVITINGHLRLLDFDFRTKLIEYIISIISIQDWSKDNIPIDKCATEMREICPKYVAKQFLEQIGTISSDDNSISLNKNTISTHYALDLLRNLEKMKLSEFMTCWRECVPAEFPIDLEQLKEFVIMSEGTISYIDIDNLSEKANERIKTLFSRKNNWTLSELEPFLSSLTTSNAEFNSLLATHTRCILKDGQKYYVPKYG
;
A
#
# COMPACT_ATOMS: atom_id res chain seq x y z
N ILE A 1 3.59 12.00 19.24
CA ILE A 1 4.21 13.03 18.39
C ILE A 1 3.12 13.93 17.81
N THR A 2 3.35 15.25 17.76
CA THR A 2 2.49 16.22 17.06
C THR A 2 3.07 16.47 15.67
N ILE A 3 2.28 17.06 14.76
CA ILE A 3 2.79 17.43 13.43
C ILE A 3 3.92 18.47 13.51
N GLU A 4 3.82 19.43 14.43
CA GLU A 4 4.85 20.45 14.66
C GLU A 4 6.17 19.84 15.12
N ASN A 5 6.11 18.90 16.08
CA ASN A 5 7.31 18.21 16.55
C ASN A 5 7.97 17.44 15.40
N LEU A 6 7.17 16.74 14.58
CA LEU A 6 7.67 15.97 13.44
C LEU A 6 8.37 16.87 12.41
N ARG A 7 7.76 18.01 12.06
CA ARG A 7 8.32 18.98 11.10
C ARG A 7 9.60 19.65 11.59
N ASN A 8 9.74 19.83 12.90
CA ASN A 8 10.97 20.38 13.49
C ASN A 8 12.12 19.36 13.58
N GLU A 9 11.80 18.06 13.64
CA GLU A 9 12.79 16.98 13.79
C GLU A 9 13.25 16.39 12.44
N ILE A 10 12.37 16.34 11.45
CA ILE A 10 12.65 15.72 10.15
C ILE A 10 13.13 16.75 9.15
N GLN A 11 14.27 16.49 8.51
CA GLN A 11 14.77 17.27 7.39
C GLN A 11 14.03 16.89 6.08
N ALA A 12 12.81 17.39 5.93
CA ALA A 12 12.00 17.28 4.72
C ALA A 12 11.10 18.51 4.59
N SER A 13 10.54 18.76 3.40
CA SER A 13 9.55 19.82 3.26
C SER A 13 8.23 19.40 3.91
N ASP A 14 7.41 20.37 4.33
CA ASP A 14 6.09 20.13 4.90
C ASP A 14 5.21 19.28 3.96
N GLU A 15 5.29 19.53 2.65
CA GLU A 15 4.54 18.78 1.63
C GLU A 15 5.00 17.32 1.55
N ALA A 16 6.31 17.07 1.67
CA ALA A 16 6.86 15.72 1.66
C ALA A 16 6.43 14.94 2.92
N ILE A 17 6.42 15.59 4.07
CA ILE A 17 5.93 15.02 5.33
C ILE A 17 4.45 14.69 5.22
N ASP A 18 3.63 15.63 4.75
CA ASP A 18 2.19 15.45 4.62
C ASP A 18 1.84 14.32 3.63
N ALA A 19 2.57 14.25 2.50
CA ALA A 19 2.42 13.16 1.54
C ALA A 19 2.77 11.79 2.14
N TYR A 20 3.85 11.72 2.94
CA TYR A 20 4.26 10.48 3.58
C TYR A 20 3.29 10.06 4.70
N LEU A 21 2.82 11.00 5.53
CA LEU A 21 1.79 10.73 6.54
C LEU A 21 0.48 10.23 5.93
N LYS A 22 0.08 10.78 4.78
CA LYS A 22 -1.06 10.29 4.01
C LYS A 22 -0.82 8.86 3.53
N LYS A 23 0.37 8.55 2.99
CA LYS A 23 0.75 7.17 2.58
C LYS A 23 0.67 6.18 3.75
N LEU A 24 1.09 6.59 4.94
CA LEU A 24 1.04 5.78 6.16
C LEU A 24 -0.36 5.65 6.77
N ASN A 25 -1.38 6.32 6.20
CA ASN A 25 -2.73 6.41 6.76
C ASN A 25 -2.73 6.95 8.21
N VAL A 26 -1.89 7.95 8.47
CA VAL A 26 -1.84 8.63 9.78
C VAL A 26 -3.05 9.54 9.94
N ILE A 27 -3.71 9.44 11.09
CA ILE A 27 -4.77 10.36 11.52
C ILE A 27 -4.33 11.18 12.73
N THR A 28 -5.05 12.27 13.00
CA THR A 28 -4.84 13.10 14.19
C THR A 28 -5.91 12.82 15.23
N ILE A 29 -5.47 12.46 16.45
CA ILE A 29 -6.31 12.27 17.64
C ILE A 29 -5.78 13.16 18.76
N ASN A 30 -6.61 14.09 19.25
CA ASN A 30 -6.24 15.02 20.33
C ASN A 30 -4.91 15.75 20.07
N GLY A 31 -4.71 16.24 18.84
CA GLY A 31 -3.48 16.94 18.44
C GLY A 31 -2.26 16.05 18.22
N HIS A 32 -2.40 14.73 18.36
CA HIS A 32 -1.31 13.79 18.16
C HIS A 32 -1.53 12.88 16.95
N LEU A 33 -0.45 12.61 16.22
CA LEU A 33 -0.43 11.69 15.10
C LEU A 33 -0.58 10.24 15.60
N ARG A 34 -1.43 9.47 14.92
CA ARG A 34 -1.70 8.05 15.20
C ARG A 34 -1.75 7.28 13.91
N LEU A 35 -1.05 6.15 13.87
CA LEU A 35 -1.22 5.14 12.83
C LEU A 35 -2.44 4.30 13.19
N LEU A 36 -3.35 4.14 12.24
CA LEU A 36 -4.40 3.14 12.36
C LEU A 36 -3.80 1.77 12.08
N ASP A 37 -4.06 0.78 12.94
CA ASP A 37 -3.62 -0.59 12.66
C ASP A 37 -4.37 -1.17 11.45
N PHE A 38 -3.73 -2.11 10.76
CA PHE A 38 -4.27 -2.65 9.51
C PHE A 38 -5.63 -3.34 9.74
N ASP A 39 -5.78 -4.13 10.81
CA ASP A 39 -7.02 -4.87 11.09
C ASP A 39 -8.18 -3.91 11.36
N PHE A 40 -7.92 -2.82 12.06
CA PHE A 40 -8.90 -1.77 12.27
C PHE A 40 -9.26 -1.06 10.97
N ARG A 41 -8.30 -0.76 10.10
CA ARG A 41 -8.61 -0.23 8.75
C ARG A 41 -9.47 -1.19 7.94
N THR A 42 -9.19 -2.50 7.98
CA THR A 42 -10.03 -3.53 7.33
C THR A 42 -11.47 -3.43 7.84
N LYS A 43 -11.67 -3.41 9.16
CA LYS A 43 -13.00 -3.26 9.78
C LYS A 43 -13.72 -1.99 9.35
N LEU A 44 -13.01 -0.86 9.29
CA LEU A 44 -13.58 0.41 8.84
C LEU A 44 -14.01 0.35 7.38
N ILE A 45 -13.19 -0.22 6.49
CA ILE A 45 -13.53 -0.40 5.06
C ILE A 45 -14.77 -1.27 4.91
N GLU A 46 -14.80 -2.44 5.56
CA GLU A 46 -15.94 -3.36 5.50
C GLU A 46 -17.24 -2.69 5.98
N TYR A 47 -17.15 -1.93 7.08
CA TYR A 47 -18.29 -1.21 7.62
C TYR A 47 -18.78 -0.11 6.66
N ILE A 48 -17.86 0.64 6.04
CA ILE A 48 -18.20 1.65 5.02
C ILE A 48 -18.89 1.00 3.82
N ILE A 49 -18.36 -0.11 3.29
CA ILE A 49 -18.97 -0.85 2.18
C ILE A 49 -20.37 -1.35 2.57
N SER A 50 -20.56 -1.84 3.79
CA SER A 50 -21.87 -2.25 4.32
C SER A 50 -22.85 -1.08 4.38
N ILE A 51 -22.44 0.08 4.93
CA ILE A 51 -23.28 1.28 4.97
C ILE A 51 -23.71 1.71 3.57
N ILE A 52 -22.76 1.77 2.62
CA ILE A 52 -23.04 2.15 1.23
C ILE A 52 -24.11 1.25 0.63
N SER A 53 -24.00 -0.07 0.85
CA SER A 53 -24.98 -1.04 0.37
C SER A 53 -26.34 -0.89 1.04
N ILE A 54 -26.39 -0.63 2.36
CA ILE A 54 -27.65 -0.49 3.11
C ILE A 54 -28.39 0.79 2.71
N GLN A 55 -27.64 1.87 2.51
CA GLN A 55 -28.17 3.20 2.21
C GLN A 55 -28.37 3.44 0.70
N ASP A 56 -28.04 2.45 -0.13
CA ASP A 56 -28.07 2.53 -1.60
C ASP A 56 -27.30 3.75 -2.15
N TRP A 57 -26.13 4.03 -1.56
CA TRP A 57 -25.26 5.12 -2.00
C TRP A 57 -24.39 4.71 -3.18
N SER A 58 -24.08 5.67 -4.06
CA SER A 58 -23.03 5.48 -5.04
C SER A 58 -21.67 5.45 -4.37
N LYS A 59 -20.81 4.52 -4.79
CA LYS A 59 -19.39 4.43 -4.35
C LYS A 59 -18.57 5.66 -4.77
N ASP A 60 -19.10 6.44 -5.71
CA ASP A 60 -18.50 7.66 -6.22
C ASP A 60 -19.12 8.94 -5.61
N ASN A 61 -20.14 8.81 -4.75
CA ASN A 61 -20.79 9.95 -4.11
C ASN A 61 -21.35 9.59 -2.74
N ILE A 62 -20.47 9.44 -1.75
CA ILE A 62 -20.83 9.08 -0.36
C ILE A 62 -20.93 10.34 0.50
N PRO A 63 -22.07 10.63 1.14
CA PRO A 63 -22.19 11.78 2.03
C PRO A 63 -21.35 11.58 3.31
N ILE A 64 -20.27 12.36 3.47
CA ILE A 64 -19.26 12.17 4.53
C ILE A 64 -19.90 12.22 5.92
N ASP A 65 -20.73 13.23 6.16
CA ASP A 65 -21.34 13.43 7.49
C ASP A 65 -22.34 12.35 7.89
N LYS A 66 -23.09 11.82 6.92
CA LYS A 66 -24.04 10.73 7.17
C LYS A 66 -23.28 9.43 7.41
N CYS A 67 -22.33 9.08 6.54
CA CYS A 67 -21.49 7.90 6.69
C CYS A 67 -20.77 7.89 8.04
N ALA A 68 -20.12 8.98 8.41
CA ALA A 68 -19.42 9.09 9.69
C ALA A 68 -20.35 9.04 10.92
N THR A 69 -21.64 9.36 10.76
CA THR A 69 -22.64 9.23 11.83
C THR A 69 -23.05 7.77 12.03
N GLU A 70 -23.21 7.00 10.94
CA GLU A 70 -23.47 5.55 11.01
C GLU A 70 -22.29 4.80 11.63
N MET A 71 -21.05 5.26 11.42
CA MET A 71 -19.83 4.65 11.98
C MET A 71 -19.61 4.87 13.48
N ARG A 72 -20.51 5.57 14.18
CA ARG A 72 -20.30 6.01 15.59
C ARG A 72 -20.11 4.86 16.59
N GLU A 73 -20.65 3.68 16.29
CA GLU A 73 -20.52 2.48 17.13
C GLU A 73 -19.14 1.82 16.98
N ILE A 74 -18.41 2.12 15.90
CA ILE A 74 -17.09 1.56 15.60
C ILE A 74 -15.98 2.54 16.00
N CYS A 75 -16.18 3.84 15.72
CA CYS A 75 -15.18 4.87 16.03
C CYS A 75 -15.80 6.26 16.17
N PRO A 76 -15.10 7.21 16.82
CA PRO A 76 -15.56 8.59 16.87
C PRO A 76 -15.74 9.20 15.48
N LYS A 77 -16.75 10.07 15.30
CA LYS A 77 -17.08 10.69 14.01
C LYS A 77 -15.88 11.37 13.33
N TYR A 78 -14.99 12.02 14.10
CA TYR A 78 -13.80 12.67 13.55
C TYR A 78 -12.74 11.68 13.02
N VAL A 79 -12.70 10.45 13.55
CA VAL A 79 -11.86 9.36 13.03
C VAL A 79 -12.45 8.86 11.72
N ALA A 80 -13.76 8.60 11.69
CA ALA A 80 -14.46 8.17 10.48
C ALA A 80 -14.28 9.15 9.32
N LYS A 81 -14.41 10.47 9.57
CA LYS A 81 -14.19 11.50 8.55
C LYS A 81 -12.77 11.47 7.99
N GLN A 82 -11.76 11.51 8.86
CA GLN A 82 -10.35 11.45 8.43
C GLN A 82 -10.05 10.16 7.66
N PHE A 83 -10.61 9.03 8.09
CA PHE A 83 -10.41 7.77 7.39
C PHE A 83 -11.06 7.74 6.01
N LEU A 84 -12.29 8.27 5.87
CA LEU A 84 -12.94 8.44 4.57
C LEU A 84 -12.02 9.23 3.62
N GLU A 85 -11.50 10.38 4.07
CA GLU A 85 -10.58 11.24 3.30
C GLU A 85 -9.27 10.54 2.88
N GLN A 86 -8.84 9.51 3.61
CA GLN A 86 -7.68 8.70 3.26
C GLN A 86 -7.98 7.70 2.14
N ILE A 87 -9.19 7.15 2.10
CA ILE A 87 -9.59 6.10 1.14
C ILE A 87 -10.37 6.64 -0.05
N GLY A 88 -10.44 7.95 -0.25
CA GLY A 88 -11.19 8.57 -1.33
C GLY A 88 -10.78 10.01 -1.63
N THR A 89 -11.52 10.63 -2.55
CA THR A 89 -11.33 12.02 -2.96
C THR A 89 -12.59 12.82 -2.67
N ILE A 90 -12.44 13.90 -1.89
CA ILE A 90 -13.55 14.81 -1.57
C ILE A 90 -14.00 15.50 -2.86
N SER A 91 -15.32 15.49 -3.10
CA SER A 91 -15.96 16.30 -4.13
C SER A 91 -16.00 17.76 -3.69
N SER A 92 -15.67 18.69 -4.60
CA SER A 92 -15.66 20.13 -4.33
C SER A 92 -17.05 20.70 -4.01
N ASP A 93 -18.12 19.99 -4.38
CA ASP A 93 -19.44 20.62 -4.53
C ASP A 93 -20.47 20.17 -3.48
N ASP A 94 -20.31 19.01 -2.81
CA ASP A 94 -21.39 18.40 -2.00
C ASP A 94 -20.96 17.73 -0.68
N ASN A 95 -19.77 18.07 -0.14
CA ASN A 95 -19.24 17.44 1.09
C ASN A 95 -19.37 15.90 1.06
N SER A 96 -19.09 15.34 -0.11
CA SER A 96 -19.19 13.93 -0.42
C SER A 96 -17.85 13.40 -0.88
N ILE A 97 -17.70 12.08 -0.88
CA ILE A 97 -16.45 11.43 -1.25
C ILE A 97 -16.67 10.34 -2.30
N SER A 98 -15.79 10.28 -3.29
CA SER A 98 -15.64 9.14 -4.20
C SER A 98 -14.55 8.23 -3.68
N LEU A 99 -14.84 6.95 -3.49
CA LEU A 99 -13.86 5.97 -3.01
C LEU A 99 -12.75 5.77 -4.04
N ASN A 100 -11.52 5.70 -3.55
CA ASN A 100 -10.39 5.23 -4.34
C ASN A 100 -10.47 3.71 -4.47
N LYS A 101 -11.09 3.25 -5.56
CA LYS A 101 -11.33 1.84 -5.87
C LYS A 101 -10.02 1.03 -5.89
N ASN A 102 -8.93 1.62 -6.39
CA ASN A 102 -7.60 0.99 -6.38
C ASN A 102 -7.11 0.76 -4.95
N THR A 103 -7.16 1.79 -4.08
CA THR A 103 -6.74 1.68 -2.69
C THR A 103 -7.49 0.58 -1.95
N ILE A 104 -8.80 0.49 -2.16
CA ILE A 104 -9.64 -0.52 -1.50
C ILE A 104 -9.32 -1.93 -2.04
N SER A 105 -9.22 -2.10 -3.37
CA SER A 105 -8.82 -3.38 -3.97
C SER A 105 -7.46 -3.85 -3.46
N THR A 106 -6.46 -2.97 -3.42
CA THR A 106 -5.14 -3.27 -2.86
C THR A 106 -5.27 -3.67 -1.38
N HIS A 107 -6.05 -2.96 -0.57
CA HIS A 107 -6.23 -3.30 0.84
C HIS A 107 -6.77 -4.73 1.03
N TYR A 108 -7.78 -5.15 0.26
CA TYR A 108 -8.28 -6.53 0.29
C TYR A 108 -7.23 -7.56 -0.13
N ALA A 109 -6.41 -7.27 -1.16
CA ALA A 109 -5.30 -8.14 -1.53
C ALA A 109 -4.28 -8.32 -0.40
N LEU A 110 -3.93 -7.22 0.28
CA LEU A 110 -2.98 -7.26 1.39
C LEU A 110 -3.56 -8.01 2.60
N ASP A 111 -4.85 -7.87 2.87
CA ASP A 111 -5.52 -8.59 3.96
C ASP A 111 -5.44 -10.12 3.76
N LEU A 112 -5.60 -10.59 2.52
CA LEU A 112 -5.43 -12.01 2.17
C LEU A 112 -3.99 -12.54 2.36
N LEU A 113 -2.98 -11.68 2.20
CA LEU A 113 -1.58 -12.12 2.12
C LEU A 113 -0.77 -11.86 3.40
N ARG A 114 -1.06 -10.80 4.15
CA ARG A 114 -0.15 -10.26 5.20
C ARG A 114 0.16 -11.21 6.36
N ASN A 115 -0.74 -12.17 6.62
CA ASN A 115 -0.58 -13.17 7.68
C ASN A 115 -0.10 -14.54 7.15
N LEU A 116 0.21 -14.63 5.86
CA LEU A 116 0.69 -15.83 5.19
C LEU A 116 2.16 -15.68 4.82
N GLU A 117 2.89 -16.80 4.80
CA GLU A 117 4.24 -16.80 4.23
C GLU A 117 4.17 -16.61 2.70
N LYS A 118 3.26 -17.33 2.03
CA LYS A 118 2.94 -17.25 0.61
C LYS A 118 1.61 -17.95 0.30
N MET A 119 1.02 -17.61 -0.83
CA MET A 119 -0.21 -18.21 -1.37
C MET A 119 0.00 -18.62 -2.83
N LYS A 120 -0.74 -19.62 -3.32
CA LYS A 120 -0.75 -19.93 -4.76
C LYS A 120 -1.40 -18.78 -5.51
N LEU A 121 -0.77 -18.32 -6.60
CA LEU A 121 -1.27 -17.17 -7.36
C LEU A 121 -2.69 -17.39 -7.89
N SER A 122 -3.00 -18.59 -8.38
CA SER A 122 -4.36 -18.91 -8.86
C SER A 122 -5.41 -18.84 -7.77
N GLU A 123 -5.09 -19.32 -6.57
CA GLU A 123 -5.97 -19.29 -5.40
C GLU A 123 -6.16 -17.85 -4.92
N PHE A 124 -5.07 -17.10 -4.81
CA PHE A 124 -5.09 -15.68 -4.48
C PHE A 124 -6.01 -14.89 -5.42
N MET A 125 -5.86 -15.08 -6.74
CA MET A 125 -6.69 -14.38 -7.72
C MET A 125 -8.18 -14.76 -7.65
N THR A 126 -8.52 -15.95 -7.16
CA THR A 126 -9.92 -16.34 -6.90
C THR A 126 -10.43 -15.61 -5.66
N CYS A 127 -9.74 -15.74 -4.52
CA CYS A 127 -10.15 -15.08 -3.28
C CYS A 127 -10.22 -13.56 -3.42
N TRP A 128 -9.25 -12.94 -4.11
CA TRP A 128 -9.24 -11.49 -4.30
C TRP A 128 -10.46 -11.00 -5.09
N ARG A 129 -10.91 -11.76 -6.10
CA ARG A 129 -12.14 -11.46 -6.86
C ARG A 129 -13.41 -11.65 -6.04
N GLU A 130 -13.41 -12.57 -5.10
CA GLU A 130 -14.59 -12.85 -4.26
C GLU A 130 -14.76 -11.82 -3.14
N CYS A 131 -13.67 -11.27 -2.60
CA CYS A 131 -13.72 -10.31 -1.49
C CYS A 131 -13.88 -8.85 -1.91
N VAL A 132 -13.42 -8.48 -3.12
CA VAL A 132 -13.45 -7.10 -3.59
C VAL A 132 -14.86 -6.73 -4.08
N PRO A 133 -15.41 -5.56 -3.72
CA PRO A 133 -16.70 -5.10 -4.22
C PRO A 133 -16.78 -5.10 -5.75
N ALA A 134 -17.95 -5.44 -6.29
CA ALA A 134 -18.18 -5.40 -7.73
C ALA A 134 -17.80 -4.03 -8.33
N GLU A 135 -17.26 -4.06 -9.55
CA GLU A 135 -16.74 -2.92 -10.34
C GLU A 135 -15.39 -2.36 -9.86
N PHE A 136 -14.83 -2.86 -8.77
CA PHE A 136 -13.51 -2.43 -8.33
C PHE A 136 -12.42 -3.15 -9.13
N PRO A 137 -11.33 -2.46 -9.49
CA PRO A 137 -10.29 -3.00 -10.35
C PRO A 137 -9.49 -4.08 -9.61
N ILE A 138 -9.14 -5.15 -10.32
CA ILE A 138 -8.30 -6.24 -9.84
C ILE A 138 -7.19 -6.43 -10.85
N ASP A 139 -6.01 -5.91 -10.53
CA ASP A 139 -4.84 -5.92 -11.39
C ASP A 139 -3.57 -6.12 -10.54
N LEU A 140 -2.75 -7.12 -10.88
CA LEU A 140 -1.50 -7.39 -10.19
C LEU A 140 -0.53 -6.19 -10.20
N GLU A 141 -0.65 -5.29 -11.17
CA GLU A 141 0.14 -4.05 -11.21
C GLU A 141 -0.13 -3.16 -9.98
N GLN A 142 -1.33 -3.24 -9.38
CA GLN A 142 -1.69 -2.54 -8.14
C GLN A 142 -0.87 -3.03 -6.92
N LEU A 143 -0.25 -4.20 -7.03
CA LEU A 143 0.42 -4.89 -5.92
C LEU A 143 1.95 -4.85 -6.00
N LYS A 144 2.53 -4.28 -7.06
CA LYS A 144 3.96 -4.40 -7.38
C LYS A 144 4.91 -3.93 -6.27
N GLU A 145 4.47 -3.03 -5.39
CA GLU A 145 5.26 -2.51 -4.26
C GLU A 145 5.09 -3.32 -2.97
N PHE A 146 4.15 -4.27 -2.95
CA PHE A 146 3.71 -4.96 -1.74
C PHE A 146 3.86 -6.48 -1.81
N VAL A 147 4.17 -7.02 -2.98
CA VAL A 147 4.22 -8.48 -3.18
C VAL A 147 5.44 -8.93 -3.96
N ILE A 148 5.87 -10.15 -3.66
CA ILE A 148 6.85 -10.89 -4.45
C ILE A 148 6.12 -12.06 -5.09
N MET A 149 6.16 -12.11 -6.42
CA MET A 149 5.66 -13.23 -7.22
C MET A 149 6.82 -14.10 -7.70
N SER A 150 6.77 -15.40 -7.39
CA SER A 150 7.79 -16.38 -7.78
C SER A 150 7.19 -17.77 -7.89
N GLU A 151 7.53 -18.51 -8.95
CA GLU A 151 7.19 -19.94 -9.12
C GLU A 151 5.68 -20.25 -8.94
N GLY A 152 4.81 -19.38 -9.45
CA GLY A 152 3.35 -19.53 -9.33
C GLY A 152 2.79 -19.23 -7.94
N THR A 153 3.58 -18.65 -7.05
CA THR A 153 3.17 -18.16 -5.73
C THR A 153 3.32 -16.65 -5.61
N ILE A 154 2.58 -16.07 -4.68
CA ILE A 154 2.59 -14.65 -4.32
C ILE A 154 2.77 -14.55 -2.80
N SER A 155 3.57 -13.61 -2.34
CA SER A 155 3.85 -13.39 -0.92
C SER A 155 3.90 -11.90 -0.61
N TYR A 156 3.40 -11.52 0.57
CA TYR A 156 3.48 -10.13 1.04
C TYR A 156 4.91 -9.77 1.43
N ILE A 157 5.28 -8.51 1.15
CA ILE A 157 6.50 -7.89 1.65
C ILE A 157 6.16 -6.48 2.15
N ASP A 158 6.63 -6.20 3.36
CA ASP A 158 6.51 -4.89 3.96
C ASP A 158 7.78 -4.08 3.65
N ILE A 159 7.68 -3.15 2.71
CA ILE A 159 8.79 -2.31 2.27
C ILE A 159 9.34 -1.44 3.40
N ASP A 160 8.49 -1.01 4.34
CA ASP A 160 8.89 -0.13 5.44
C ASP A 160 9.69 -0.90 6.51
N ASN A 161 9.56 -2.23 6.55
CA ASN A 161 10.36 -3.12 7.39
C ASN A 161 11.67 -3.59 6.72
N LEU A 162 11.95 -3.17 5.47
CA LEU A 162 13.21 -3.51 4.80
C LEU A 162 14.34 -2.57 5.23
N SER A 163 15.52 -3.15 5.49
CA SER A 163 16.73 -2.40 5.86
C SER A 163 17.02 -1.24 4.90
N GLU A 164 17.37 -0.07 5.43
CA GLU A 164 17.83 1.08 4.64
C GLU A 164 19.22 0.84 4.02
N LYS A 165 19.95 -0.18 4.49
CA LYS A 165 21.23 -0.57 3.89
C LYS A 165 20.99 -1.43 2.66
N ALA A 166 21.47 -0.95 1.52
CA ALA A 166 21.20 -1.58 0.24
C ALA A 166 21.61 -3.06 0.17
N ASN A 167 22.78 -3.43 0.72
CA ASN A 167 23.25 -4.82 0.75
C ASN A 167 22.28 -5.75 1.48
N GLU A 168 21.80 -5.31 2.65
CA GLU A 168 20.90 -6.10 3.49
C GLU A 168 19.52 -6.22 2.83
N ARG A 169 18.98 -5.11 2.29
CA ARG A 169 17.71 -5.11 1.56
C ARG A 169 17.74 -6.03 0.35
N ILE A 170 18.76 -5.90 -0.49
CA ILE A 170 18.94 -6.71 -1.69
C ILE A 170 19.05 -8.20 -1.30
N LYS A 171 19.82 -8.52 -0.26
CA LYS A 171 19.92 -9.90 0.25
C LYS A 171 18.55 -10.46 0.67
N THR A 172 17.73 -9.68 1.36
CA THR A 172 16.36 -10.06 1.75
C THR A 172 15.45 -10.29 0.54
N LEU A 173 15.53 -9.43 -0.49
CA LEU A 173 14.74 -9.61 -1.72
C LEU A 173 15.16 -10.89 -2.44
N PHE A 174 16.46 -11.12 -2.60
CA PHE A 174 16.97 -12.30 -3.30
C PHE A 174 16.79 -13.61 -2.52
N SER A 175 16.63 -13.58 -1.20
CA SER A 175 16.23 -14.78 -0.45
C SER A 175 14.78 -15.21 -0.70
N ARG A 176 13.95 -14.32 -1.25
CA ARG A 176 12.53 -14.60 -1.58
C ARG A 176 12.33 -15.02 -3.04
N LYS A 177 13.21 -14.56 -3.95
CA LYS A 177 13.16 -14.85 -5.38
C LYS A 177 14.56 -14.71 -5.99
N ASN A 178 14.98 -15.67 -6.81
CA ASN A 178 16.34 -15.72 -7.34
C ASN A 178 16.60 -14.86 -8.59
N ASN A 179 15.57 -14.65 -9.42
CA ASN A 179 15.69 -13.93 -10.69
C ASN A 179 14.67 -12.80 -10.72
N TRP A 180 15.13 -11.58 -10.96
CA TRP A 180 14.26 -10.42 -10.97
C TRP A 180 14.38 -9.64 -12.27
N THR A 181 13.29 -9.10 -12.78
CA THR A 181 13.38 -8.07 -13.83
C THR A 181 13.70 -6.71 -13.20
N LEU A 182 14.04 -5.72 -14.04
CA LEU A 182 14.24 -4.34 -13.56
C LEU A 182 12.96 -3.79 -12.91
N SER A 183 11.81 -3.97 -13.58
CA SER A 183 10.52 -3.46 -13.15
C SER A 183 10.04 -4.08 -11.83
N GLU A 184 10.48 -5.30 -11.52
CA GLU A 184 10.17 -5.95 -10.25
C GLU A 184 11.06 -5.46 -9.10
N LEU A 185 12.31 -5.05 -9.36
CA LEU A 185 13.22 -4.54 -8.32
C LEU A 185 13.00 -3.07 -7.99
N GLU A 186 12.63 -2.27 -8.99
CA GLU A 186 12.48 -0.82 -8.88
C GLU A 186 11.59 -0.38 -7.70
N PRO A 187 10.40 -0.96 -7.47
CA PRO A 187 9.56 -0.60 -6.33
C PRO A 187 10.25 -0.72 -4.96
N PHE A 188 11.13 -1.71 -4.79
CA PHE A 188 11.75 -2.01 -3.49
C PHE A 188 13.07 -1.26 -3.25
N LEU A 189 13.73 -0.82 -4.31
CA LEU A 189 15.07 -0.25 -4.26
C LEU A 189 15.11 1.24 -4.59
N SER A 190 14.07 1.80 -5.22
CA SER A 190 14.03 3.21 -5.64
C SER A 190 14.27 4.18 -4.48
N SER A 191 13.74 3.89 -3.29
CA SER A 191 13.94 4.71 -2.09
C SER A 191 15.38 4.78 -1.57
N LEU A 192 16.28 3.93 -2.07
CA LEU A 192 17.70 3.95 -1.70
C LEU A 192 18.53 4.89 -2.58
N THR A 193 17.92 5.49 -3.60
CA THR A 193 18.65 6.25 -4.64
C THR A 193 17.88 7.50 -5.04
N THR A 194 18.61 8.53 -5.48
CA THR A 194 18.03 9.81 -5.90
C THR A 194 18.07 10.01 -7.42
N SER A 195 18.74 9.11 -8.14
CA SER A 195 18.86 9.19 -9.61
C SER A 195 18.95 7.81 -10.25
N ASN A 196 18.59 7.75 -11.54
CA ASN A 196 18.75 6.54 -12.36
C ASN A 196 20.21 6.07 -12.44
N ALA A 197 21.18 7.00 -12.36
CA ALA A 197 22.59 6.64 -12.36
C ALA A 197 22.99 5.90 -11.07
N GLU A 198 22.52 6.37 -9.91
CA GLU A 198 22.72 5.71 -8.62
C GLU A 198 22.03 4.35 -8.58
N PHE A 199 20.81 4.25 -9.10
CA PHE A 199 20.07 2.99 -9.19
C PHE A 199 20.82 1.94 -10.03
N ASN A 200 21.32 2.34 -11.19
CA ASN A 200 22.12 1.45 -12.05
C ASN A 200 23.44 1.05 -11.38
N SER A 201 24.10 1.97 -10.66
CA SER A 201 25.31 1.69 -9.89
C SER A 201 25.04 0.69 -8.76
N LEU A 202 23.93 0.85 -8.06
CA LEU A 202 23.46 -0.05 -7.02
C LEU A 202 23.29 -1.47 -7.58
N LEU A 203 22.57 -1.61 -8.69
CA LEU A 203 22.37 -2.91 -9.34
C LEU A 203 23.71 -3.52 -9.79
N ALA A 204 24.58 -2.75 -10.46
CA ALA A 204 25.88 -3.24 -10.93
C ALA A 204 26.80 -3.71 -9.78
N THR A 205 26.66 -3.10 -8.60
CA THR A 205 27.45 -3.43 -7.41
C THR A 205 26.99 -4.76 -6.81
N HIS A 206 25.68 -4.99 -6.68
CA HIS A 206 25.13 -6.13 -5.92
C HIS A 206 24.61 -7.29 -6.75
N THR A 207 24.38 -7.09 -8.05
CA THR A 207 23.75 -8.08 -8.92
C THR A 207 24.62 -8.41 -10.14
N ARG A 208 24.23 -9.46 -10.86
CA ARG A 208 24.69 -9.76 -12.23
C ARG A 208 23.47 -9.76 -13.14
N CYS A 209 23.64 -9.26 -14.36
CA CYS A 209 22.61 -9.35 -15.39
C CYS A 209 22.82 -10.63 -16.20
N ILE A 210 21.77 -11.43 -16.33
CA ILE A 210 21.71 -12.58 -17.23
C ILE A 210 20.61 -12.36 -18.27
N LEU A 211 20.77 -12.95 -19.46
CA LEU A 211 19.74 -12.97 -20.49
C LEU A 211 19.09 -14.35 -20.51
N LYS A 212 17.77 -14.39 -20.38
CA LYS A 212 16.96 -15.60 -20.52
C LYS A 212 15.79 -15.29 -21.44
N ASP A 213 15.65 -16.05 -22.51
CA ASP A 213 14.57 -15.90 -23.49
C ASP A 213 14.44 -14.46 -24.04
N GLY A 214 15.58 -13.76 -24.22
CA GLY A 214 15.62 -12.37 -24.72
C GLY A 214 15.31 -11.30 -23.66
N GLN A 215 14.94 -11.69 -22.44
CA GLN A 215 14.68 -10.78 -21.33
C GLN A 215 15.86 -10.73 -20.36
N LYS A 216 16.15 -9.52 -19.85
CA LYS A 216 17.18 -9.29 -18.83
C LYS A 216 16.64 -9.64 -17.45
N TYR A 217 17.41 -10.45 -16.71
CA TYR A 217 17.17 -10.76 -15.31
C TYR A 217 18.40 -10.38 -14.48
N TYR A 218 18.14 -9.90 -13.26
CA TYR A 218 19.13 -9.62 -12.24
C TYR A 218 19.15 -10.77 -11.24
N VAL A 219 20.36 -11.25 -10.92
CA VAL A 219 20.63 -12.32 -9.97
C VAL A 219 21.68 -11.85 -8.95
N PRO A 220 21.80 -12.46 -7.75
CA PRO A 220 22.82 -12.10 -6.78
C PRO A 220 24.24 -12.22 -7.36
N LYS A 221 25.11 -11.26 -7.05
CA LYS A 221 26.51 -11.32 -7.47
C LYS A 221 27.35 -12.29 -6.64
N TYR A 222 26.93 -12.53 -5.41
CA TYR A 222 27.52 -13.47 -4.46
C TYR A 222 26.39 -14.34 -3.92
N GLY A 223 26.45 -15.65 -4.21
CA GLY A 223 25.49 -16.64 -3.74
C GLY A 223 25.83 -17.17 -2.36
#